data_AF-A0A7Y7M9T2-F1
#
_entry.id   AF-A0A7Y7M9T2-F1
#
_cell.length_a   1.000
_cell.length_b   1.000
_cell.length_c   1.000
_cell.angle_alpha   90.00
_cell.angle_beta   90.00
_cell.angle_gamma   90.00
#
_symmetry.space_group_name_H-M   'P 1'
#
loop_
_entity.id
_entity.type
_entity.pdbx_description
1 polymer ?
#
loop_
_entity_poly.entity_id
_entity_poly.type
_entity_poly.pdbx_seq_one_letter_code
_entity_poly.pdbx_strand_id
1 'polypeptide(L)'
;MHAILSVLLPIFGLILIGFVAARQNWLGQGATDILNRFVIRLALPAELFLSTAQVTRAQIDHPGFAVAFTLATLATFALGWMFDWFRPADRMHRLSGAAIEGLTAGYANTAFMGLPLCLGLFGPSALPAVVIATLVTVCGLFAVAIALVELEELAGRSTLQLLARVGLALLRNPLVFSPLAGA
;
A
#
# COMPACT_ATOMS: atom_id res chain seq x y z
N MET A 1 11.41 -7.33 -22.60
CA MET A 1 12.62 -7.27 -21.77
C MET A 1 13.16 -5.85 -21.63
N HIS A 2 13.44 -5.12 -22.71
CA HIS A 2 13.95 -3.73 -22.62
C HIS A 2 13.01 -2.77 -21.87
N ALA A 3 11.69 -2.82 -22.16
CA ALA A 3 10.68 -1.99 -21.49
C ALA A 3 10.59 -2.21 -19.97
N ILE A 4 10.86 -3.44 -19.49
CA ILE A 4 10.84 -3.76 -18.06
C ILE A 4 12.06 -3.14 -17.38
N LEU A 5 13.25 -3.32 -17.97
CA LEU A 5 14.49 -2.74 -17.45
C LEU A 5 14.44 -1.21 -17.43
N SER A 6 13.92 -0.57 -18.47
CA SER A 6 13.83 0.89 -18.53
C SER A 6 12.91 1.50 -17.47
N VAL A 7 11.87 0.78 -17.05
CA VAL A 7 10.96 1.24 -15.99
C VAL A 7 11.50 0.93 -14.59
N LEU A 8 12.14 -0.23 -14.42
CA LEU A 8 12.65 -0.67 -13.12
C LEU A 8 13.95 0.03 -12.69
N LEU A 9 14.86 0.26 -13.63
CA LEU A 9 16.20 0.75 -13.32
C LEU A 9 16.22 2.12 -12.63
N PRO A 10 15.37 3.10 -12.99
CA PRO A 10 15.26 4.36 -12.24
C PRO A 10 14.78 4.16 -10.80
N ILE A 11 13.78 3.30 -10.58
CA ILE A 11 13.21 3.06 -9.25
C ILE A 11 14.25 2.42 -8.34
N PHE A 12 14.88 1.33 -8.79
CA PHE A 12 15.93 0.65 -8.03
C PHE A 12 17.18 1.52 -7.86
N GLY A 13 17.52 2.34 -8.85
CA GLY A 13 18.60 3.33 -8.74
C GLY A 13 18.33 4.33 -7.62
N LEU A 14 17.11 4.84 -7.52
CA LEU A 14 16.72 5.79 -6.48
C LEU A 14 16.71 5.15 -5.08
N ILE A 15 16.24 3.89 -4.96
CA ILE A 15 16.34 3.11 -3.72
C ILE A 15 17.81 2.93 -3.30
N LEU A 16 18.68 2.59 -4.25
CA LEU A 16 20.12 2.42 -3.97
C LEU A 16 20.77 3.72 -3.50
N ILE A 17 20.43 4.85 -4.13
CA ILE A 17 20.92 6.17 -3.71
C ILE A 17 20.45 6.48 -2.29
N GLY A 18 19.16 6.24 -1.98
CA GLY A 18 18.63 6.43 -0.63
C GLY A 18 19.33 5.57 0.42
N PHE A 19 19.60 4.30 0.10
CA PHE A 19 20.34 3.38 0.95
C PHE A 19 21.77 3.86 1.21
N VAL A 20 22.50 4.28 0.17
CA VAL A 20 23.87 4.80 0.30
C VAL A 20 23.88 6.09 1.11
N ALA A 21 22.94 7.01 0.87
CA ALA A 21 22.83 8.26 1.61
C ALA A 21 22.55 8.04 3.10
N ALA A 22 21.69 7.07 3.44
CA ALA A 22 21.42 6.67 4.81
C ALA A 22 22.65 6.03 5.48
N ARG A 23 23.34 5.12 4.78
CA ARG A 23 24.55 4.44 5.29
C ARG A 23 25.70 5.40 5.53
N GLN A 24 25.85 6.42 4.68
CA GLN A 24 26.87 7.45 4.83
C GLN A 24 26.45 8.61 5.74
N ASN A 25 25.24 8.55 6.31
CA ASN A 25 24.69 9.56 7.21
C ASN A 25 24.64 10.98 6.61
N TRP A 26 24.44 11.08 5.30
CA TRP A 26 24.41 12.36 4.58
C TRP A 26 23.28 13.29 5.02
N LEU A 27 22.17 12.69 5.47
CA LEU A 27 20.97 13.41 5.91
C LEU A 27 20.99 13.75 7.41
N GLY A 28 21.97 13.23 8.16
CA GLY A 28 22.09 13.41 9.60
C GLY A 28 21.27 12.40 10.44
N GLN A 29 21.52 12.42 11.75
CA GLN A 29 20.85 11.53 12.70
C GLN A 29 19.35 11.85 12.79
N GLY A 30 18.51 10.81 12.79
CA GLY A 30 17.05 10.96 12.86
C GLY A 30 16.35 11.31 11.54
N ALA A 31 17.09 11.54 10.46
CA ALA A 31 16.50 11.83 9.15
C ALA A 31 15.58 10.72 8.65
N THR A 32 15.92 9.45 8.91
CA THR A 32 15.08 8.30 8.56
C THR A 32 13.71 8.36 9.26
N ASP A 33 13.66 8.78 10.53
CA ASP A 33 12.37 8.92 11.25
C ASP A 33 11.53 10.05 10.66
N ILE A 34 12.15 11.19 10.35
CA ILE A 34 11.47 12.33 9.72
C ILE A 34 10.94 11.95 8.34
N LEU A 35 11.75 11.29 7.51
CA LEU A 35 11.35 10.80 6.19
C LEU A 35 10.21 9.78 6.31
N ASN A 36 10.27 8.87 7.28
CA ASN A 36 9.20 7.91 7.50
C ASN A 36 7.88 8.61 7.86
N ARG A 37 7.91 9.60 8.76
CA ARG A 37 6.73 10.41 9.09
C ARG A 37 6.21 11.19 7.89
N PHE A 38 7.09 11.74 7.05
CA PHE A 38 6.71 12.41 5.81
C PHE A 38 6.01 11.47 4.84
N VAL A 39 6.56 10.27 4.64
CA VAL A 39 5.98 9.25 3.76
C VAL A 39 4.58 8.87 4.24
N ILE A 40 4.44 8.54 5.51
CA ILE A 40 3.15 8.10 6.08
C ILE A 40 2.11 9.22 6.09
N ARG A 41 2.50 10.45 6.44
CA ARG A 41 1.54 11.56 6.65
C ARG A 41 1.22 12.36 5.39
N LEU A 42 2.09 12.34 4.38
CA LEU A 42 1.95 13.24 3.23
C LEU A 42 2.12 12.53 1.89
N ALA A 43 3.19 11.76 1.69
CA ALA A 43 3.46 11.13 0.40
C ALA A 43 2.44 10.02 0.07
N LEU A 44 2.19 9.11 1.01
CA LEU A 44 1.22 8.02 0.80
C LEU A 44 -0.19 8.57 0.58
N PRO A 45 -0.74 9.49 1.40
CA PRO A 45 -2.07 10.05 1.12
C PRO A 45 -2.17 10.76 -0.23
N ALA A 46 -1.12 11.50 -0.64
CA ALA A 46 -1.10 12.17 -1.94
C ALA A 46 -1.08 11.18 -3.10
N GLU A 47 -0.31 10.09 -2.97
CA GLU A 47 -0.26 9.01 -3.95
C GLU A 47 -1.62 8.32 -4.08
N LEU A 48 -2.25 7.96 -2.96
CA LEU A 48 -3.56 7.31 -2.96
C LEU A 48 -4.65 8.22 -3.57
N PHE A 49 -4.60 9.53 -3.31
CA PHE A 49 -5.52 10.50 -3.91
C PHE A 49 -5.32 10.56 -5.42
N LEU A 50 -4.07 10.74 -5.87
CA LEU A 50 -3.75 10.84 -7.29
C LEU A 50 -4.12 9.55 -8.03
N SER A 51 -3.80 8.40 -7.45
CA SER A 51 -4.09 7.10 -8.05
C SER A 51 -5.59 6.85 -8.16
N THR A 52 -6.41 7.36 -7.24
CA THR A 52 -7.87 7.19 -7.29
C THR A 52 -8.54 8.24 -8.20
N ALA A 53 -8.04 9.47 -8.21
CA ALA A 53 -8.51 10.55 -9.10
C ALA A 53 -8.29 10.27 -10.59
N GLN A 54 -7.33 9.41 -10.93
CA GLN A 54 -7.07 8.99 -12.32
C GLN A 54 -7.98 7.84 -12.78
N VAL A 55 -8.78 7.22 -11.90
CA VAL A 55 -9.64 6.10 -12.22
C VAL A 55 -10.96 6.57 -12.84
N THR A 56 -11.26 6.10 -14.05
CA THR A 56 -12.54 6.40 -14.73
C THR A 56 -13.58 5.31 -14.46
N ARG A 57 -14.83 5.70 -14.13
CA ARG A 57 -15.94 4.77 -13.77
C ARG A 57 -16.33 3.76 -14.85
N ALA A 58 -15.96 3.97 -16.10
CA ALA A 58 -16.29 3.10 -17.24
C ALA A 58 -15.54 1.74 -17.27
N GLN A 59 -14.70 1.46 -16.25
CA GLN A 59 -13.73 0.37 -16.24
C GLN A 59 -14.00 -0.68 -15.14
N ILE A 60 -15.14 -0.62 -14.44
CA ILE A 60 -15.42 -1.42 -13.23
C ILE A 60 -16.40 -2.58 -13.52
N ASP A 61 -16.45 -3.10 -14.75
CA ASP A 61 -17.41 -4.16 -15.13
C ASP A 61 -16.79 -5.57 -15.22
N HIS A 62 -15.88 -5.90 -14.29
CA HIS A 62 -15.22 -7.22 -14.20
C HIS A 62 -15.18 -7.76 -12.76
N PRO A 63 -16.32 -8.15 -12.17
CA PRO A 63 -16.41 -8.60 -10.79
C PRO A 63 -15.58 -9.87 -10.50
N GLY A 64 -15.46 -10.78 -11.48
CA GLY A 64 -14.64 -11.99 -11.33
C GLY A 64 -13.16 -11.70 -11.14
N PHE A 65 -12.61 -10.74 -11.90
CA PHE A 65 -11.22 -10.30 -11.74
C PHE A 65 -11.03 -9.57 -10.40
N ALA A 66 -11.98 -8.72 -10.02
CA ALA A 66 -11.93 -8.00 -8.74
C ALA A 66 -11.84 -8.96 -7.55
N VAL A 67 -12.68 -9.99 -7.51
CA VAL A 67 -12.66 -10.99 -6.43
C VAL A 67 -11.37 -11.79 -6.42
N ALA A 68 -10.95 -12.32 -7.58
CA ALA A 68 -9.72 -13.10 -7.68
C ALA A 68 -8.48 -12.30 -7.26
N PHE A 69 -8.37 -11.05 -7.73
CA PHE A 69 -7.26 -10.17 -7.40
C PHE A 69 -7.27 -9.75 -5.93
N THR A 70 -8.45 -9.47 -5.36
CA THR A 70 -8.60 -9.17 -3.93
C THR A 70 -8.15 -10.34 -3.07
N LEU A 71 -8.60 -11.57 -3.39
CA LEU A 71 -8.19 -12.76 -2.65
C LEU A 71 -6.69 -13.02 -2.76
N ALA A 72 -6.10 -12.86 -3.95
CA ALA A 72 -4.66 -13.02 -4.14
C ALA A 72 -3.85 -11.98 -3.35
N THR A 73 -4.32 -10.73 -3.35
CA THR A 73 -3.69 -9.62 -2.60
C THR A 73 -3.77 -9.88 -1.10
N LEU A 74 -4.94 -10.26 -0.59
CA LEU A 74 -5.13 -10.60 0.83
C LEU A 74 -4.32 -11.84 1.25
N ALA A 75 -4.21 -12.86 0.39
CA ALA A 75 -3.37 -14.01 0.65
C ALA A 75 -1.89 -13.61 0.74
N THR A 76 -1.42 -12.77 -0.17
CA THR A 76 -0.02 -12.29 -0.16
C THR A 76 0.26 -11.43 1.07
N PHE A 77 -0.68 -10.55 1.44
CA PHE A 77 -0.64 -9.77 2.67
C PHE A 77 -0.55 -10.68 3.90
N ALA A 78 -1.42 -11.68 3.99
CA ALA A 78 -1.46 -12.61 5.11
C ALA A 78 -0.16 -13.41 5.21
N LEU A 79 0.42 -13.83 4.08
CA LEU A 79 1.71 -14.52 4.08
C LEU A 79 2.85 -13.61 4.59
N GLY A 80 2.92 -12.35 4.14
CA GLY A 80 3.89 -11.38 4.64
C GLY A 80 3.72 -11.10 6.13
N TRP A 81 2.47 -10.90 6.57
CA TRP A 81 2.11 -10.71 7.96
C TRP A 81 2.50 -11.92 8.84
N MET A 82 2.20 -13.13 8.38
CA MET A 82 2.58 -14.37 9.07
C MET A 82 4.09 -14.54 9.14
N PHE A 83 4.82 -14.21 8.08
CA PHE A 83 6.28 -14.33 8.04
C PHE A 83 6.95 -13.49 9.14
N ASP A 84 6.49 -12.25 9.34
CA ASP A 84 6.99 -11.41 10.42
C ASP A 84 6.49 -11.88 11.80
N TRP A 85 5.25 -12.36 11.89
CA TRP A 85 4.68 -12.89 13.13
C TRP A 85 5.47 -14.07 13.72
N PHE A 86 6.01 -14.94 12.86
CA PHE A 86 6.81 -16.10 13.24
C PHE A 86 8.30 -15.78 13.42
N ARG A 87 8.74 -14.54 13.18
CA ARG A 87 10.13 -14.14 13.32
C ARG A 87 10.46 -13.84 14.80
N PRO A 88 11.58 -14.35 15.34
CA PRO A 88 12.02 -14.02 16.69
C PRO A 88 12.66 -12.62 16.69
N ALA A 89 11.85 -11.56 16.82
CA ALA A 89 12.31 -10.17 16.93
C ALA A 89 11.65 -9.43 18.10
N ASP A 90 12.32 -8.36 18.56
CA ASP A 90 12.00 -7.62 19.79
C ASP A 90 10.57 -7.05 19.81
N ARG A 91 9.90 -7.32 20.95
CA ARG A 91 8.44 -7.28 21.18
C ARG A 91 7.72 -5.93 21.10
N MET A 92 8.36 -4.84 20.68
CA MET A 92 7.79 -3.51 20.95
C MET A 92 6.70 -3.02 19.99
N HIS A 93 6.53 -3.58 18.78
CA HIS A 93 5.44 -3.21 17.84
C HIS A 93 5.01 -4.38 16.93
N ARG A 94 4.54 -5.50 17.51
CA ARG A 94 4.34 -6.78 16.79
C ARG A 94 3.21 -6.75 15.76
N LEU A 95 2.13 -5.99 15.96
CA LEU A 95 1.03 -5.95 14.98
C LEU A 95 1.29 -4.90 13.90
N SER A 96 1.78 -3.73 14.27
CA SER A 96 2.04 -2.61 13.36
C SER A 96 3.22 -2.91 12.45
N GLY A 97 4.29 -3.48 12.99
CA GLY A 97 5.43 -3.95 12.19
C GLY A 97 5.00 -5.00 11.18
N ALA A 98 4.30 -6.04 11.64
CA ALA A 98 3.82 -7.10 10.77
C ALA A 98 2.78 -6.62 9.75
N ALA A 99 1.92 -5.65 10.09
CA ALA A 99 0.95 -5.06 9.17
C ALA A 99 1.65 -4.25 8.07
N ILE A 100 2.73 -3.54 8.41
CA ILE A 100 3.59 -2.85 7.43
C ILE A 100 4.34 -3.87 6.56
N GLU A 101 4.82 -4.97 7.13
CA GLU A 101 5.49 -6.05 6.38
C GLU A 101 4.52 -6.70 5.38
N GLY A 102 3.30 -7.02 5.84
CA GLY A 102 2.21 -7.54 5.01
C GLY A 102 1.79 -6.53 3.93
N LEU A 103 1.70 -5.24 4.26
CA LEU A 103 1.43 -4.18 3.29
C LEU A 103 2.52 -4.15 2.23
N THR A 104 3.79 -4.15 2.64
CA THR A 104 4.94 -4.13 1.72
C THR A 104 4.95 -5.35 0.79
N ALA A 105 4.59 -6.52 1.31
CA ALA A 105 4.51 -7.76 0.53
C ALA A 105 3.33 -7.77 -0.45
N GLY A 106 2.16 -7.27 -0.03
CA GLY A 106 0.93 -7.26 -0.83
C GLY A 106 0.78 -6.05 -1.76
N TYR A 107 1.56 -4.99 -1.56
CA TYR A 107 1.42 -3.73 -2.29
C TYR A 107 2.07 -3.83 -3.68
N ALA A 108 1.29 -4.37 -4.61
CA ALA A 108 1.67 -4.46 -6.01
C ALA A 108 1.73 -3.06 -6.65
N ASN A 109 2.77 -2.78 -7.42
CA ASN A 109 2.90 -1.53 -8.18
C ASN A 109 2.07 -1.60 -9.47
N THR A 110 0.76 -1.73 -9.32
CA THR A 110 -0.22 -1.90 -10.40
C THR A 110 -0.41 -0.63 -11.22
N ALA A 111 -0.37 0.54 -10.57
CA ALA A 111 -0.51 1.83 -11.27
C ALA A 111 0.70 2.18 -12.15
N PHE A 112 1.93 2.12 -11.63
CA PHE A 112 3.10 2.58 -12.40
C PHE A 112 3.71 1.48 -13.27
N MET A 113 3.76 0.23 -12.78
CA MET A 113 4.30 -0.90 -13.56
C MET A 113 3.22 -1.71 -14.25
N GLY A 114 2.12 -1.99 -13.56
CA GLY A 114 1.02 -2.79 -14.14
C GLY A 114 0.41 -2.14 -15.37
N LEU A 115 0.14 -0.83 -15.33
CA LEU A 115 -0.46 -0.11 -16.46
C LEU A 115 0.35 -0.21 -17.77
N PRO A 116 1.63 0.21 -17.85
CA PRO A 116 2.39 0.12 -19.10
C PRO A 116 2.62 -1.32 -19.55
N LEU A 117 2.78 -2.28 -18.62
CA LEU A 117 2.95 -3.69 -18.97
C LEU A 117 1.68 -4.29 -19.55
N CYS A 118 0.55 -4.09 -18.89
CA CYS A 118 -0.73 -4.61 -19.32
C CYS A 118 -1.20 -3.95 -20.62
N LEU A 119 -0.98 -2.64 -20.78
CA LEU A 119 -1.22 -1.96 -22.06
C LEU A 119 -0.30 -2.46 -23.18
N GLY A 120 0.98 -2.70 -22.88
CA GLY A 120 1.94 -3.19 -23.86
C GLY A 120 1.68 -4.63 -24.33
N LEU A 121 1.14 -5.48 -23.45
CA LEU A 121 0.89 -6.90 -23.74
C LEU A 121 -0.53 -7.17 -24.24
N PHE A 122 -1.52 -6.54 -23.62
CA PHE A 122 -2.94 -6.82 -23.84
C PHE A 122 -3.69 -5.65 -24.46
N GLY A 123 -3.00 -4.55 -24.79
CA GLY A 123 -3.60 -3.37 -25.42
C GLY A 123 -4.56 -2.61 -24.49
N PRO A 124 -5.37 -1.69 -25.06
CA PRO A 124 -6.32 -0.87 -24.30
C PRO A 124 -7.36 -1.67 -23.51
N SER A 125 -7.64 -2.92 -23.90
CA SER A 125 -8.56 -3.83 -23.18
C SER A 125 -8.08 -4.22 -21.78
N ALA A 126 -6.82 -3.97 -21.44
CA ALA A 126 -6.26 -4.26 -20.12
C ALA A 126 -6.58 -3.18 -19.06
N LEU A 127 -6.99 -1.98 -19.50
CA LEU A 127 -7.23 -0.83 -18.62
C LEU A 127 -8.18 -1.15 -17.46
N PRO A 128 -9.33 -1.83 -17.66
CA PRO A 128 -10.22 -2.22 -16.57
C PRO A 128 -9.56 -3.06 -15.49
N ALA A 129 -8.80 -4.09 -15.89
CA ALA A 129 -8.14 -4.98 -14.95
C ALA A 129 -7.06 -4.25 -14.14
N VAL A 130 -6.27 -3.39 -14.77
CA VAL A 130 -5.26 -2.59 -14.08
C VAL A 130 -5.89 -1.64 -13.08
N VAL A 131 -6.99 -0.97 -13.46
CA VAL A 131 -7.68 -0.04 -12.58
C VAL A 131 -8.29 -0.74 -11.36
N ILE A 132 -8.94 -1.88 -11.56
CA ILE A 132 -9.46 -2.70 -10.45
C ILE A 132 -8.31 -3.13 -9.54
N ALA A 133 -7.21 -3.61 -10.11
CA ALA A 133 -6.03 -4.04 -9.36
C ALA A 133 -5.45 -2.88 -8.53
N THR A 134 -5.33 -1.70 -9.13
CA THR A 134 -4.91 -0.47 -8.45
C THR A 134 -5.85 -0.12 -7.30
N LEU A 135 -7.18 -0.09 -7.50
CA LEU A 135 -8.14 0.21 -6.44
C LEU A 135 -8.09 -0.80 -5.28
N VAL A 136 -7.98 -2.09 -5.58
CA VAL A 136 -7.87 -3.14 -4.55
C VAL A 136 -6.60 -2.94 -3.72
N THR A 137 -5.48 -2.64 -4.37
CA THR A 137 -4.19 -2.42 -3.70
C THR A 137 -4.14 -1.10 -2.93
N VAL A 138 -4.61 0.00 -3.52
CA VAL A 138 -4.57 1.36 -2.95
C VAL A 138 -5.61 1.53 -1.85
N CYS A 139 -6.83 1.04 -2.03
CA CYS A 139 -7.92 1.23 -1.06
C CYS A 139 -8.05 0.04 -0.12
N GLY A 140 -8.17 -1.16 -0.68
CA GLY A 140 -8.48 -2.38 0.08
C GLY A 140 -7.35 -2.78 1.01
N LEU A 141 -6.13 -2.92 0.47
CA LEU A 141 -4.97 -3.35 1.23
C LEU A 141 -4.59 -2.34 2.33
N PHE A 142 -4.60 -1.03 2.01
CA PHE A 142 -4.32 0.01 2.99
C PHE A 142 -5.37 0.07 4.10
N ALA A 143 -6.66 -0.09 3.79
CA ALA A 143 -7.71 -0.14 4.81
C ALA A 143 -7.48 -1.30 5.80
N VAL A 144 -7.08 -2.47 5.30
CA VAL A 144 -6.73 -3.63 6.13
C VAL A 144 -5.49 -3.33 7.00
N ALA A 145 -4.43 -2.76 6.42
CA ALA A 145 -3.21 -2.44 7.15
C ALA A 145 -3.46 -1.42 8.28
N ILE A 146 -4.22 -0.35 7.99
CA ILE A 146 -4.60 0.67 8.97
C ILE A 146 -5.45 0.07 10.09
N ALA A 147 -6.44 -0.76 9.74
CA ALA A 147 -7.29 -1.42 10.73
C ALA A 147 -6.48 -2.29 11.70
N LEU A 148 -5.44 -2.99 11.22
CA LEU A 148 -4.55 -3.81 12.05
C LEU A 148 -3.64 -2.97 12.96
N VAL A 149 -3.11 -1.86 12.45
CA VAL A 149 -2.31 -0.91 13.27
C VAL A 149 -3.17 -0.34 14.41
N GLU A 150 -4.39 0.11 14.10
CA GLU A 150 -5.32 0.66 15.10
C GLU A 150 -5.77 -0.39 16.12
N LEU A 151 -5.95 -1.66 15.70
CA LEU A 151 -6.28 -2.78 16.59
C LEU A 151 -5.23 -2.99 17.70
N GLU A 152 -3.94 -2.81 17.39
CA GLU A 152 -2.85 -2.91 18.36
C GLU A 152 -2.91 -1.79 19.40
N GLU A 153 -3.18 -0.56 18.95
CA GLU A 153 -3.29 0.62 19.82
C GLU A 153 -4.50 0.53 20.78
N LEU A 154 -5.49 -0.30 20.44
CA LEU A 154 -6.75 -0.48 21.18
C LEU A 154 -6.87 -1.77 22.01
N ALA A 155 -5.82 -2.59 22.12
CA ALA A 155 -5.84 -3.84 22.88
C ALA A 155 -6.25 -3.59 24.36
N GLY A 156 -7.53 -3.88 24.69
CA GLY A 156 -8.11 -3.73 26.03
C GLY A 156 -9.43 -2.94 26.14
N ARG A 157 -10.03 -2.47 25.04
CA ARG A 157 -11.33 -1.74 25.04
C ARG A 157 -12.47 -2.51 24.35
N SER A 158 -13.72 -2.11 24.59
CA SER A 158 -14.90 -2.83 24.09
C SER A 158 -15.01 -2.83 22.57
N THR A 159 -15.49 -3.93 21.99
CA THR A 159 -15.60 -4.17 20.53
C THR A 159 -16.39 -3.09 19.80
N LEU A 160 -17.37 -2.49 20.47
CA LEU A 160 -18.21 -1.42 19.90
C LEU A 160 -17.45 -0.08 19.82
N GLN A 161 -16.61 0.22 20.80
CA GLN A 161 -15.72 1.39 20.76
C GLN A 161 -14.61 1.21 19.71
N LEU A 162 -14.18 -0.04 19.52
CA LEU A 162 -13.18 -0.40 18.52
C LEU A 162 -13.73 -0.24 17.10
N LEU A 163 -14.93 -0.73 16.81
CA LEU A 163 -15.60 -0.51 15.52
C LEU A 163 -15.89 0.98 15.26
N ALA A 164 -16.38 1.71 16.25
CA ALA A 164 -16.66 3.14 16.12
C ALA A 164 -15.38 3.96 15.91
N ARG A 165 -14.29 3.62 16.59
CA ARG A 165 -13.00 4.30 16.43
C ARG A 165 -12.25 3.88 15.18
N VAL A 166 -12.27 2.62 14.77
CA VAL A 166 -11.72 2.21 13.47
C VAL A 166 -12.51 2.90 12.36
N GLY A 167 -13.84 2.95 12.44
CA GLY A 167 -14.65 3.74 11.51
C GLY A 167 -14.27 5.22 11.50
N LEU A 168 -14.12 5.84 12.68
CA LEU A 168 -13.72 7.25 12.79
C LEU A 168 -12.26 7.49 12.37
N ALA A 169 -11.36 6.56 12.65
CA ALA A 169 -9.95 6.60 12.30
C ALA A 169 -9.81 6.42 10.80
N LEU A 170 -10.50 5.46 10.18
CA LEU A 170 -10.63 5.36 8.73
C LEU A 170 -11.20 6.67 8.15
N LEU A 171 -12.22 7.27 8.73
CA LEU A 171 -12.76 8.57 8.25
C LEU A 171 -11.81 9.76 8.46
N ARG A 172 -10.98 9.76 9.52
CA ARG A 172 -10.00 10.81 9.82
C ARG A 172 -8.63 10.55 9.19
N ASN A 173 -8.35 9.32 8.76
CA ASN A 173 -7.06 8.95 8.25
C ASN A 173 -6.99 9.45 6.80
N PRO A 174 -6.08 10.38 6.51
CA PRO A 174 -5.95 10.94 5.18
C PRO A 174 -5.68 9.86 4.12
N LEU A 175 -5.17 8.68 4.50
CA LEU A 175 -4.97 7.52 3.62
C LEU A 175 -6.28 6.89 3.10
N VAL A 176 -7.39 7.05 3.81
CA VAL A 176 -8.69 6.47 3.42
C VAL A 176 -9.59 7.53 2.80
N PHE A 177 -9.51 8.76 3.28
CA PHE A 177 -10.18 9.89 2.63
C PHE A 177 -9.61 10.19 1.24
N SER A 178 -8.30 9.99 1.03
CA SER A 178 -7.66 10.30 -0.25
C SER A 178 -8.27 9.52 -1.43
N PRO A 179 -8.49 8.20 -1.35
CA PRO A 179 -9.26 7.51 -2.37
C PRO A 179 -10.70 8.00 -2.52
N LEU A 180 -11.42 8.18 -1.41
CA LEU A 180 -12.84 8.59 -1.45
C LEU A 180 -13.05 10.00 -2.02
N ALA A 181 -12.09 10.91 -1.83
CA ALA A 181 -12.10 12.26 -2.38
C ALA A 181 -11.66 12.30 -3.86
N GLY A 182 -10.95 11.28 -4.33
CA GLY A 182 -10.55 11.13 -5.73
C GLY A 182 -11.59 10.39 -6.60
N ALA A 183 -12.48 9.58 -6.02
CA ALA A 183 -13.49 8.76 -6.73
C ALA A 183 -14.78 9.50 -7.14
#